data_AF-A0A154VA97-F1
#
_entry.id   AF-A0A154VA97-F1
#
_cell.length_a   1.000
_cell.length_b   1.000
_cell.length_c   1.000
_cell.angle_alpha   90.00
_cell.angle_beta   90.00
_cell.angle_gamma   90.00
#
_symmetry.space_group_name_H-M   'P 1'
#
loop_
_entity.id
_entity.type
_entity.pdbx_description
1 polymer ?
#
loop_
_entity_poly.entity_id
_entity_poly.type
_entity_poly.pdbx_seq_one_letter_code
_entity_poly.pdbx_strand_id
1 'polypeptide(L)'
;MEKEKFRMPTDISLAAVLAAPAHRLWAERQIWFQRRMDDASAAGPIAIGEQAEALLVDLQLAFCAGAWVAVVILAQTVLDADMADREAAGAGGIGLNDIRFGHDYIWLRNRRNALVHEEGDTALALRDQTATRDRLERDARRAVELLFKALED
;
A
#
# COMPACT_ATOMS: atom_id res chain seq x y z
N MET A 1 -11.20 -31.24 -12.96
CA MET A 1 -11.80 -30.10 -12.25
C MET A 1 -11.82 -28.94 -13.23
N GLU A 2 -12.95 -28.73 -13.89
CA GLU A 2 -13.09 -27.63 -14.87
C GLU A 2 -12.96 -26.29 -14.14
N LYS A 3 -12.05 -25.44 -14.61
CA LYS A 3 -12.00 -24.04 -14.21
C LYS A 3 -13.24 -23.38 -14.78
N GLU A 4 -14.25 -23.19 -13.95
CA GLU A 4 -15.42 -22.39 -14.27
C GLU A 4 -14.97 -21.02 -14.80
N LYS A 5 -15.39 -20.68 -16.02
CA LYS A 5 -15.00 -19.42 -16.66
C LYS A 5 -15.47 -18.26 -15.80
N PHE A 6 -14.53 -17.45 -15.33
CA PHE A 6 -14.80 -16.22 -14.58
C PHE A 6 -15.80 -15.36 -15.33
N ARG A 7 -17.01 -15.23 -14.78
CA ARG A 7 -18.02 -14.27 -15.23
C ARG A 7 -18.05 -13.18 -14.18
N MET A 8 -17.65 -11.95 -14.56
CA MET A 8 -17.77 -10.80 -13.66
C MET A 8 -19.22 -10.69 -13.17
N PRO A 9 -19.45 -10.69 -11.84
CA PRO A 9 -20.78 -10.45 -11.31
C PRO A 9 -21.25 -9.06 -11.74
N THR A 10 -22.42 -8.99 -12.37
CA THR A 10 -23.10 -7.74 -12.73
C THR A 10 -23.81 -7.12 -11.52
N ASP A 11 -23.22 -7.26 -10.33
CA ASP A 11 -23.77 -6.70 -9.10
C ASP A 11 -23.49 -5.19 -9.08
N ILE A 12 -24.54 -4.41 -8.81
CA ILE A 12 -24.51 -2.95 -8.70
C ILE A 12 -23.44 -2.52 -7.67
N SER A 13 -23.20 -3.34 -6.64
CA SER A 13 -22.18 -3.08 -5.62
C SER A 13 -20.75 -3.06 -6.18
N LEU A 14 -20.46 -3.93 -7.17
CA LEU A 14 -19.13 -4.02 -7.78
C LEU A 14 -18.91 -2.94 -8.84
N ALA A 15 -19.97 -2.55 -9.56
CA ALA A 15 -19.91 -1.41 -10.49
C ALA A 15 -19.54 -0.12 -9.75
N ALA A 16 -20.08 0.10 -8.54
CA ALA A 16 -19.72 1.23 -7.71
C ALA A 16 -18.26 1.18 -7.22
N VAL A 17 -17.73 -0.01 -6.93
CA VAL A 17 -16.33 -0.21 -6.55
C VAL A 17 -15.36 0.09 -7.69
N LEU A 18 -15.73 -0.25 -8.92
CA LEU A 18 -14.89 -0.06 -10.11
C LEU A 18 -15.03 1.34 -10.72
N ALA A 19 -16.05 2.11 -10.34
CA ALA A 19 -16.21 3.48 -10.80
C ALA A 19 -15.09 4.38 -10.27
N ALA A 20 -14.65 5.33 -11.11
CA ALA A 20 -13.73 6.36 -10.65
C ALA A 20 -14.37 7.13 -9.46
N PRO A 21 -13.61 7.44 -8.40
CA PRO A 21 -14.14 8.21 -7.29
C PRO A 21 -14.53 9.62 -7.76
N ALA A 22 -15.49 10.23 -7.08
CA ALA A 22 -15.82 11.63 -7.33
C ALA A 22 -14.57 12.51 -7.19
N HIS A 23 -14.43 13.54 -8.03
CA HIS A 23 -13.26 14.42 -8.05
C HIS A 23 -12.91 14.98 -6.67
N ARG A 24 -13.92 15.34 -5.87
CA ARG A 24 -13.73 15.80 -4.49
C ARG A 24 -13.06 14.74 -3.60
N LEU A 25 -13.52 13.50 -3.67
CA LEU A 25 -12.97 12.40 -2.87
C LEU A 25 -11.53 12.07 -3.30
N TRP A 26 -11.25 12.10 -4.61
CA TRP A 26 -9.89 11.98 -5.12
C TRP A 26 -8.99 13.06 -4.53
N ALA A 27 -9.40 14.33 -4.60
CA ALA A 27 -8.63 15.46 -4.07
C ALA A 27 -8.42 15.35 -2.55
N GLU A 28 -9.44 14.94 -1.78
CA GLU A 28 -9.32 14.72 -0.34
C GLU A 28 -8.27 13.64 0.00
N ARG A 29 -8.26 12.53 -0.75
CA ARG A 29 -7.25 11.46 -0.59
C ARG A 29 -5.86 11.92 -1.01
N GLN A 30 -5.75 12.65 -2.11
CA GLN A 30 -4.49 13.21 -2.59
C GLN A 30 -3.88 14.15 -1.54
N ILE A 31 -4.69 15.07 -0.99
CA ILE A 31 -4.27 15.99 0.08
C ILE A 31 -3.83 15.20 1.32
N TRP A 32 -4.57 14.18 1.72
CA TRP A 32 -4.19 13.36 2.87
C TRP A 32 -2.84 12.67 2.64
N PHE A 33 -2.62 12.09 1.46
CA PHE A 33 -1.37 11.40 1.11
C PHE A 33 -0.20 12.38 1.06
N GLN A 34 -0.40 13.53 0.40
CA GLN A 34 0.60 14.59 0.31
C GLN A 34 1.04 15.06 1.69
N ARG A 35 0.09 15.25 2.63
CA ARG A 35 0.42 15.62 4.01
C ARG A 35 1.33 14.60 4.70
N ARG A 36 1.13 13.30 4.48
CA ARG A 36 2.02 12.27 5.05
C ARG A 36 3.44 12.35 4.48
N MET A 37 3.56 12.65 3.19
CA MET A 37 4.85 12.88 2.55
C MET A 37 5.52 14.18 3.03
N ASP A 38 4.75 15.26 3.18
CA ASP A 38 5.24 16.54 3.72
C ASP A 38 5.71 16.39 5.17
N ASP A 39 4.93 15.66 6.00
CA ASP A 39 5.29 15.36 7.39
C ASP A 39 6.63 14.59 7.44
N ALA A 40 6.82 13.59 6.57
CA ALA A 40 8.05 12.80 6.51
C ALA A 40 9.27 13.58 6.00
N SER A 41 9.05 14.61 5.18
CA SER A 41 10.12 15.49 4.68
C SER A 41 10.34 16.74 5.54
N ALA A 42 9.71 16.83 6.71
CA ALA A 42 9.78 18.01 7.57
C ALA A 42 11.21 18.33 8.05
N ALA A 43 12.06 17.31 8.21
CA ALA A 43 13.47 17.45 8.59
C ALA A 43 14.42 17.70 7.41
N GLY A 44 13.94 17.55 6.16
CA GLY A 44 14.73 17.69 4.94
C GLY A 44 14.19 16.83 3.80
N PRO A 45 14.78 16.94 2.58
CA PRO A 45 14.39 16.10 1.45
C PRO A 45 14.54 14.61 1.79
N ILE A 46 13.51 13.81 1.47
CA ILE A 46 13.57 12.36 1.60
C ILE A 46 14.54 11.83 0.55
N ALA A 47 15.62 11.18 0.99
CA ALA A 47 16.50 10.43 0.11
C ALA A 47 15.86 9.06 -0.17
N ILE A 48 15.31 8.89 -1.37
CA ILE A 48 14.70 7.65 -1.84
C ILE A 48 15.30 7.28 -3.20
N GLY A 49 15.55 5.98 -3.43
CA GLY A 49 16.09 5.50 -4.71
C GLY A 49 15.10 5.70 -5.86
N GLU A 50 15.61 5.87 -7.09
CA GLU A 50 14.79 6.18 -8.29
C GLU A 50 13.65 5.17 -8.53
N GLN A 51 13.91 3.88 -8.31
CA GLN A 51 12.89 2.84 -8.45
C GLN A 51 11.78 2.97 -7.39
N ALA A 52 12.16 3.29 -6.15
CA ALA A 52 11.20 3.46 -5.06
C ALA A 52 10.36 4.74 -5.24
N GLU A 53 10.96 5.81 -5.77
CA GLU A 53 10.23 7.03 -6.17
C GLU A 53 9.20 6.75 -7.27
N ALA A 54 9.56 6.00 -8.31
CA ALA A 54 8.62 5.63 -9.37
C ALA A 54 7.43 4.82 -8.81
N LEU A 55 7.69 3.87 -7.91
CA LEU A 55 6.65 3.08 -7.24
C LEU A 55 5.79 3.91 -6.28
N LEU A 56 6.34 4.98 -5.69
CA LEU A 56 5.61 5.90 -4.82
C LEU A 56 4.52 6.66 -5.61
N VAL A 57 4.77 6.98 -6.89
CA VAL A 57 3.76 7.57 -7.79
C VAL A 57 2.60 6.60 -8.00
N ASP A 58 2.89 5.33 -8.32
CA ASP A 58 1.85 4.29 -8.49
C ASP A 58 1.06 4.06 -7.20
N LEU A 59 1.73 4.08 -6.04
CA LEU A 59 1.11 3.99 -4.74
C LEU A 59 0.12 5.16 -4.50
N GLN A 60 0.53 6.39 -4.80
CA GLN A 60 -0.33 7.57 -4.64
C GLN A 60 -1.56 7.48 -5.56
N LEU A 61 -1.38 7.07 -6.81
CA LEU A 61 -2.48 6.87 -7.76
C LEU A 61 -3.45 5.79 -7.26
N ALA A 62 -2.94 4.64 -6.80
CA ALA A 62 -3.74 3.57 -6.22
C ALA A 62 -4.52 4.03 -4.98
N PHE A 63 -3.88 4.84 -4.12
CA PHE A 63 -4.51 5.41 -2.93
C PHE A 63 -5.65 6.35 -3.29
N CYS A 64 -5.44 7.27 -4.23
CA CYS A 64 -6.46 8.21 -4.66
C CYS A 64 -7.66 7.50 -5.32
N ALA A 65 -7.37 6.49 -6.15
CA ALA A 65 -8.38 5.65 -6.79
C ALA A 65 -9.20 4.81 -5.79
N GLY A 66 -8.66 4.50 -4.61
CA GLY A 66 -9.29 3.61 -3.65
C GLY A 66 -9.01 2.13 -3.89
N ALA A 67 -7.87 1.81 -4.51
CA ALA A 67 -7.44 0.45 -4.77
C ALA A 67 -6.73 -0.15 -3.55
N TRP A 68 -7.45 -0.31 -2.43
CA TRP A 68 -6.90 -0.56 -1.10
C TRP A 68 -5.97 -1.76 -0.96
N VAL A 69 -6.27 -2.86 -1.64
CA VAL A 69 -5.38 -4.03 -1.67
C VAL A 69 -4.06 -3.69 -2.37
N ALA A 70 -4.13 -2.98 -3.51
CA ALA A 70 -2.95 -2.56 -4.24
C ALA A 70 -2.10 -1.58 -3.43
N VAL A 71 -2.72 -0.67 -2.66
CA VAL A 71 -2.01 0.25 -1.76
C VAL A 71 -1.13 -0.51 -0.77
N VAL A 72 -1.67 -1.53 -0.10
CA VAL A 72 -0.89 -2.32 0.89
C VAL A 72 0.29 -3.04 0.21
N ILE A 73 0.04 -3.62 -0.97
CA ILE A 73 1.09 -4.32 -1.74
C ILE A 73 2.17 -3.34 -2.17
N LEU A 74 1.78 -2.22 -2.81
CA LEU A 74 2.70 -1.22 -3.31
C LEU A 74 3.48 -0.53 -2.18
N ALA A 75 2.87 -0.26 -1.03
CA ALA A 75 3.59 0.29 0.12
C ALA A 75 4.75 -0.61 0.57
N GLN A 76 4.52 -1.93 0.66
CA GLN A 76 5.61 -2.88 0.92
C GLN A 76 6.64 -2.89 -0.22
N THR A 77 6.20 -2.84 -1.49
CA THR A 77 7.12 -2.82 -2.64
C THR A 77 8.01 -1.58 -2.68
N VAL A 78 7.48 -0.40 -2.32
CA VAL A 78 8.28 0.84 -2.19
C VAL A 78 9.35 0.67 -1.12
N LEU A 79 8.98 0.16 0.06
CA LEU A 79 9.93 -0.13 1.14
C LEU A 79 10.99 -1.15 0.72
N ASP A 80 10.59 -2.23 0.05
CA ASP A 80 11.50 -3.27 -0.43
C ASP A 80 12.54 -2.68 -1.41
N ALA A 81 12.10 -1.79 -2.31
CA ALA A 81 12.98 -1.13 -3.28
C ALA A 81 13.93 -0.12 -2.62
N ASP A 82 13.42 0.72 -1.71
CA ASP A 82 14.21 1.70 -0.97
C ASP A 82 15.26 1.02 -0.07
N MET A 83 14.87 -0.04 0.64
CA MET A 83 15.82 -0.84 1.43
C MET A 83 16.92 -1.45 0.58
N ALA A 84 16.59 -1.99 -0.59
CA ALA A 84 17.57 -2.59 -1.49
C ALA A 84 18.58 -1.54 -2.00
N ASP A 85 18.11 -0.32 -2.31
CA ASP A 85 18.97 0.79 -2.71
C ASP A 85 19.90 1.24 -1.57
N ARG A 86 19.35 1.43 -0.37
CA ARG A 86 20.12 1.75 0.84
C ARG A 86 21.19 0.69 1.15
N GLU A 87 20.83 -0.59 1.06
CA GLU A 87 21.76 -1.71 1.24
C GLU A 87 22.89 -1.69 0.19
N ALA A 88 22.57 -1.44 -1.08
CA ALA A 88 23.54 -1.33 -2.16
C ALA A 88 24.49 -0.12 -1.97
N ALA A 89 24.00 0.97 -1.38
CA ALA A 89 24.79 2.13 -0.99
C ALA A 89 25.63 1.89 0.29
N GLY A 90 25.57 0.69 0.88
CA GLY A 90 26.33 0.33 2.09
C GLY A 90 25.70 0.82 3.38
N ALA A 91 24.44 1.27 3.36
CA ALA A 91 23.72 1.61 4.58
C ALA A 91 23.46 0.34 5.41
N GLY A 92 23.84 0.40 6.68
CA GLY A 92 23.63 -0.63 7.68
C GLY A 92 23.45 0.04 9.04
N GLY A 93 22.55 -0.47 9.88
CA GLY A 93 22.33 0.15 11.20
C GLY A 93 20.98 -0.13 11.84
N ILE A 94 20.70 0.63 12.90
CA ILE A 94 19.52 0.46 13.78
C ILE A 94 18.22 0.79 13.03
N GLY A 95 18.18 1.83 12.19
CA GLY A 95 16.98 2.20 11.40
C GLY A 95 16.54 1.10 10.44
N LEU A 96 17.47 0.55 9.63
CA LEU A 96 17.19 -0.61 8.78
C LEU A 96 16.80 -1.87 9.58
N ASN A 97 17.28 -2.02 10.81
CA ASN A 97 16.85 -3.13 11.66
C ASN A 97 15.41 -2.96 12.17
N ASP A 98 14.97 -1.73 12.46
CA ASP A 98 13.56 -1.49 12.80
C ASP A 98 12.66 -1.78 11.61
N ILE A 99 13.03 -1.33 10.40
CA ILE A 99 12.24 -1.66 9.19
C ILE A 99 12.19 -3.18 8.94
N ARG A 100 13.27 -3.92 9.26
CA ARG A 100 13.30 -5.38 9.07
C ARG A 100 12.56 -6.18 10.15
N PHE A 101 12.63 -5.74 11.41
CA PHE A 101 12.23 -6.56 12.57
C PHE A 101 11.22 -5.88 13.50
N GLY A 102 10.91 -4.61 13.26
CA GLY A 102 9.93 -3.84 14.01
C GLY A 102 8.54 -4.44 13.84
N HIS A 103 7.78 -4.45 14.94
CA HIS A 103 6.43 -5.04 14.98
C HIS A 103 5.51 -4.52 13.87
N ASP A 104 5.59 -3.22 13.57
CA ASP A 104 4.78 -2.59 12.54
C ASP A 104 5.14 -3.06 11.12
N TYR A 105 6.42 -3.21 10.82
CA TYR A 105 6.88 -3.66 9.50
C TYR A 105 6.71 -5.17 9.32
N ILE A 106 6.80 -5.95 10.40
CA ILE A 106 6.35 -7.35 10.43
C ILE A 106 4.85 -7.43 10.11
N TRP A 107 4.03 -6.56 10.70
CA TRP A 107 2.60 -6.50 10.38
C TRP A 107 2.39 -6.21 8.88
N LEU A 108 3.10 -5.23 8.32
CA LEU A 108 2.94 -4.84 6.92
C LEU A 108 3.30 -6.01 5.97
N ARG A 109 4.46 -6.66 6.19
CA ARG A 109 4.88 -7.86 5.45
C ARG A 109 3.85 -8.97 5.53
N ASN A 110 3.39 -9.30 6.74
CA ASN A 110 2.42 -10.37 6.94
C ASN A 110 1.09 -10.03 6.26
N ARG A 111 0.67 -8.76 6.33
CA ARG A 111 -0.56 -8.31 5.67
C ARG A 111 -0.45 -8.41 4.16
N ARG A 112 0.67 -7.98 3.57
CA ARG A 112 0.95 -8.13 2.13
C ARG A 112 0.97 -9.59 1.73
N ASN A 113 1.61 -10.46 2.52
CA ASN A 113 1.67 -11.89 2.24
C ASN A 113 0.27 -12.52 2.22
N ALA A 114 -0.58 -12.21 3.20
CA ALA A 114 -1.97 -12.69 3.23
C ALA A 114 -2.84 -12.18 2.05
N LEU A 115 -2.45 -11.08 1.39
CA LEU A 115 -3.15 -10.55 0.22
C LEU A 115 -2.65 -11.14 -1.11
N VAL A 116 -1.40 -11.61 -1.16
CA VAL A 116 -0.74 -12.11 -2.39
C VAL A 116 -0.69 -13.64 -2.43
N HIS A 117 -0.62 -14.30 -1.28
CA HIS A 117 -0.60 -15.75 -1.18
C HIS A 117 -2.00 -16.26 -0.84
N GLU A 118 -2.51 -17.17 -1.66
CA GLU A 118 -3.79 -17.83 -1.44
C GLU A 118 -3.63 -18.87 -0.32
N GLU A 119 -3.82 -18.41 0.93
CA GLU A 119 -3.67 -19.24 2.13
C GLU A 119 -5.03 -19.53 2.79
N GLY A 120 -5.64 -20.64 2.37
CA GLY A 120 -6.81 -21.25 3.01
C GLY A 120 -8.01 -20.31 3.13
N ASP A 121 -8.70 -20.36 4.28
CA ASP A 121 -9.98 -19.67 4.51
C ASP A 121 -9.87 -18.13 4.61
N THR A 122 -8.64 -17.59 4.60
CA THR A 122 -8.39 -16.14 4.73
C THR A 122 -8.06 -15.45 3.40
N ALA A 123 -8.05 -16.20 2.30
CA ALA A 123 -7.79 -15.68 0.97
C ALA A 123 -8.73 -14.53 0.62
N LEU A 124 -8.17 -13.46 0.05
CA LEU A 124 -8.92 -12.31 -0.44
C LEU A 124 -9.96 -12.77 -1.47
N ALA A 125 -11.23 -12.53 -1.17
CA ALA A 125 -12.34 -12.85 -2.05
C ALA A 125 -12.95 -11.57 -2.65
N LEU A 126 -13.67 -11.72 -3.76
CA LEU A 126 -14.35 -10.59 -4.40
C LEU A 126 -15.31 -9.86 -3.44
N ARG A 127 -15.99 -10.60 -2.56
CA ARG A 127 -16.88 -10.03 -1.52
C ARG A 127 -16.19 -9.04 -0.59
N ASP A 128 -14.87 -9.16 -0.38
CA ASP A 128 -14.12 -8.28 0.51
C ASP A 128 -13.97 -6.87 -0.07
N GLN A 129 -14.01 -6.76 -1.40
CA GLN A 129 -13.97 -5.46 -2.09
C GLN A 129 -15.20 -4.59 -1.80
N THR A 130 -16.29 -5.19 -1.30
CA THR A 130 -17.53 -4.51 -0.94
C THR A 130 -17.80 -4.61 0.56
N ALA A 131 -17.91 -5.82 1.12
CA ALA A 131 -18.35 -6.06 2.50
C ALA A 131 -17.35 -5.62 3.58
N THR A 132 -16.04 -5.62 3.26
CA THR A 132 -14.98 -5.26 4.21
C THR A 132 -14.11 -4.10 3.71
N ARG A 133 -14.62 -3.30 2.77
CA ARG A 133 -13.89 -2.21 2.11
C ARG A 133 -13.31 -1.19 3.09
N ASP A 134 -14.04 -0.83 4.15
CA ASP A 134 -13.55 0.09 5.19
C ASP A 134 -12.36 -0.49 5.96
N ARG A 135 -12.32 -1.81 6.16
CA ARG A 135 -11.16 -2.48 6.77
C ARG A 135 -9.97 -2.42 5.83
N LEU A 136 -10.17 -2.68 4.54
CA LEU A 136 -9.12 -2.56 3.54
C LEU A 136 -8.59 -1.11 3.48
N GLU A 137 -9.46 -0.10 3.58
CA GLU A 137 -9.02 1.29 3.62
C GLU A 137 -8.17 1.58 4.86
N ARG A 138 -8.56 1.09 6.05
CA ARG A 138 -7.75 1.26 7.27
C ARG A 138 -6.38 0.60 7.16
N ASP A 139 -6.33 -0.62 6.63
CA ASP A 139 -5.07 -1.32 6.38
C ASP A 139 -4.19 -0.54 5.38
N ALA A 140 -4.80 -0.02 4.31
CA ALA A 140 -4.13 0.79 3.30
C ALA A 140 -3.55 2.10 3.89
N ARG A 141 -4.31 2.81 4.72
CA ARG A 141 -3.84 4.02 5.41
C ARG A 141 -2.68 3.72 6.35
N ARG A 142 -2.79 2.66 7.16
CA ARG A 142 -1.69 2.22 8.03
C ARG A 142 -0.44 1.88 7.23
N ALA A 143 -0.58 1.19 6.10
CA ALA A 143 0.56 0.86 5.24
C ALA A 143 1.29 2.11 4.72
N VAL A 144 0.53 3.14 4.29
CA VAL A 144 1.11 4.42 3.86
C VAL A 144 1.79 5.16 5.02
N GLU A 145 1.17 5.18 6.20
CA GLU A 145 1.77 5.79 7.40
C GLU A 145 3.08 5.11 7.78
N LEU A 146 3.14 3.77 7.72
CA LEU A 146 4.38 3.03 7.99
C LEU A 146 5.46 3.26 6.93
N LEU A 147 5.08 3.38 5.66
CA LEU A 147 6.02 3.75 4.61
C LEU A 147 6.67 5.10 4.92
N PHE A 148 5.87 6.13 5.18
CA PHE A 148 6.41 7.46 5.42
C PHE A 148 7.22 7.55 6.72
N LYS A 149 6.80 6.82 7.77
CA LYS A 149 7.60 6.65 8.99
C LYS A 149 8.97 6.01 8.72
N ALA A 150 9.09 5.11 7.76
CA ALA A 150 10.38 4.51 7.39
C ALA A 150 11.28 5.48 6.59
N LEU A 151 10.67 6.46 5.92
CA LEU A 151 11.35 7.46 5.10
C LEU A 151 11.74 8.72 5.90
N GLU A 152 11.32 8.84 7.16
CA GLU A 152 11.67 9.94 8.09
C GLU A 152 13.13 9.92 8.59
N ASP A 153 13.90 8.88 8.25
CA ASP A 153 15.30 8.67 8.66
C ASP A 153 16.31 9.62 8.00
#